data_AF-A0A2R9U982-F1
#
_entry.id   AF-A0A2R9U982-F1
#
_cell.length_a   1.000
_cell.length_b   1.000
_cell.length_c   1.000
_cell.angle_alpha   90.00
_cell.angle_beta   90.00
_cell.angle_gamma   90.00
#
_symmetry.space_group_name_H-M   'P 1'
#
loop_
_entity.id
_entity.type
_entity.pdbx_description
1 polymer ?
#
loop_
_entity_poly.entity_id
_entity_poly.type
_entity_poly.pdbx_seq_one_letter_code
_entity_poly.pdbx_strand_id
1 'polypeptide(L)'
;MGMRRGFVRAAGITGGAALTLALASCSLDTIIWGPDGAAVIDTTNRVIAAASAGDATALVCAGAAPEMGAPEDWTGLAAEEPERLVGDHWPDQAALDAAWSINVSLPVDRVTGGTNAPGDLFFRDTDDGLCLVDVAWSTVEFEG
;
A
#
# COMPACT_ATOMS: atom_id res chain seq x y z
N MET A 1 55.32 19.00 -51.46
CA MET A 1 54.25 18.08 -51.02
C MET A 1 53.33 18.83 -50.06
N GLY A 2 52.10 19.14 -50.49
CA GLY A 2 51.07 19.70 -49.60
C GLY A 2 50.28 18.57 -48.94
N MET A 3 50.13 18.60 -47.62
CA MET A 3 49.29 17.65 -46.88
C MET A 3 48.03 18.38 -46.39
N ARG A 4 46.89 17.80 -46.76
CA ARG A 4 45.53 18.31 -46.58
C ARG A 4 45.10 18.29 -45.11
N ARG A 5 44.33 19.30 -44.70
CA ARG A 5 43.60 19.36 -43.42
C ARG A 5 42.38 18.43 -43.44
N GLY A 6 42.04 17.85 -42.28
CA GLY A 6 40.76 17.21 -41.99
C GLY A 6 40.53 17.14 -40.47
N PHE A 7 39.40 17.70 -40.02
CA PHE A 7 39.02 17.93 -38.61
C PHE A 7 38.25 16.73 -37.99
N VAL A 8 38.55 16.45 -36.72
CA VAL A 8 37.69 16.17 -35.52
C VAL A 8 36.50 15.17 -35.59
N ARG A 9 36.46 14.24 -34.61
CA ARG A 9 35.35 13.97 -33.63
C ARG A 9 35.76 12.81 -32.67
N ALA A 10 35.93 13.07 -31.36
CA ALA A 10 34.96 12.95 -30.26
C ALA A 10 34.59 11.47 -29.95
N ALA A 11 35.12 10.82 -28.90
CA ALA A 11 34.75 10.90 -27.47
C ALA A 11 33.35 10.35 -27.14
N GLY A 12 33.28 9.37 -26.22
CA GLY A 12 32.07 9.07 -25.46
C GLY A 12 31.79 7.59 -25.18
N ILE A 13 32.44 7.00 -24.17
CA ILE A 13 31.83 5.93 -23.37
C ILE A 13 30.89 6.61 -22.39
N THR A 14 29.59 6.34 -22.44
CA THR A 14 28.67 6.62 -21.34
C THR A 14 27.59 5.54 -21.29
N GLY A 15 27.44 4.92 -20.12
CA GLY A 15 26.52 3.83 -19.87
C GLY A 15 25.08 4.30 -19.94
N GLY A 16 24.24 3.51 -20.63
CA GLY A 16 22.80 3.65 -20.54
C GLY A 16 22.30 3.00 -19.26
N ALA A 17 22.01 3.80 -18.24
CA ALA A 17 21.07 3.39 -17.21
C ALA A 17 19.72 3.18 -17.90
N ALA A 18 19.25 1.94 -17.93
CA ALA A 18 17.89 1.64 -18.36
C ALA A 18 16.93 2.24 -17.33
N LEU A 19 16.40 3.43 -17.60
CA LEU A 19 15.21 3.92 -16.92
C LEU A 19 14.05 3.00 -17.31
N THR A 20 13.73 2.02 -16.47
CA THR A 20 12.40 1.41 -16.46
C THR A 20 11.42 2.46 -15.93
N LEU A 21 10.91 3.30 -16.83
CA LEU A 21 9.70 4.07 -16.58
C LEU A 21 8.57 3.05 -16.36
N ALA A 22 8.26 2.79 -15.09
CA ALA A 22 7.19 1.91 -14.68
C ALA A 22 5.86 2.42 -15.26
N LEU A 23 5.11 1.51 -15.89
CA LEU A 23 3.79 1.74 -16.45
C LEU A 23 2.77 1.89 -15.31
N ALA A 24 2.77 3.03 -14.61
CA ALA A 24 1.73 3.37 -13.64
C ALA A 24 1.10 4.71 -14.04
N SER A 25 0.13 4.69 -14.96
CA SER A 25 -0.68 5.89 -15.23
C SER A 25 -1.94 5.64 -16.05
N CYS A 26 -2.70 4.58 -15.76
CA CYS A 26 -4.08 4.43 -16.22
C CYS A 26 -5.00 3.66 -15.24
N SER A 27 -4.66 3.52 -13.95
CA SER A 27 -5.65 2.96 -13.01
C SER A 27 -6.67 4.06 -12.65
N LEU A 28 -7.93 3.66 -12.47
CA LEU A 28 -8.97 4.58 -11.98
C LEU A 28 -8.58 5.16 -10.61
N ASP A 29 -7.92 4.36 -9.77
CA ASP A 29 -7.46 4.79 -8.44
C ASP A 29 -6.43 5.92 -8.52
N THR A 30 -5.53 5.91 -9.51
CA THR A 30 -4.58 7.02 -9.70
C THR A 30 -5.30 8.32 -10.07
N ILE A 31 -6.41 8.22 -10.80
CA ILE A 31 -7.22 9.38 -11.21
C ILE A 31 -8.02 9.93 -10.02
N ILE A 32 -8.58 9.06 -9.18
CA ILE A 32 -9.45 9.45 -8.07
C ILE A 32 -8.61 9.88 -6.85
N TRP A 33 -7.60 9.10 -6.49
CA TRP A 33 -6.86 9.22 -5.23
C TRP A 33 -5.43 9.75 -5.39
N GLY A 34 -4.99 10.00 -6.64
CA GLY A 34 -3.60 10.35 -6.94
C GLY A 34 -2.63 9.16 -6.78
N PRO A 35 -1.34 9.36 -7.07
CA PRO A 35 -0.34 8.29 -7.03
C PRO A 35 -0.18 7.66 -5.64
N ASP A 36 -0.15 8.47 -4.59
CA ASP A 36 0.09 7.99 -3.23
C ASP A 36 -1.11 7.19 -2.69
N GLY A 37 -2.33 7.70 -2.89
CA GLY A 37 -3.55 6.98 -2.51
C GLY A 37 -3.70 5.67 -3.28
N ALA A 38 -3.39 5.66 -4.58
CA ALA A 38 -3.36 4.43 -5.37
C ALA A 38 -2.34 3.41 -4.84
N ALA A 39 -1.18 3.86 -4.33
CA ALA A 39 -0.19 2.99 -3.70
C ALA A 39 -0.68 2.40 -2.37
N VAL A 40 -1.47 3.14 -1.60
CA VAL A 40 -2.12 2.63 -0.37
C VAL A 40 -3.14 1.54 -0.72
N ILE A 41 -4.00 1.76 -1.72
CA ILE A 41 -4.98 0.75 -2.19
C ILE A 41 -4.26 -0.51 -2.69
N ASP A 42 -3.24 -0.36 -3.52
CA ASP A 42 -2.45 -1.50 -4.04
C ASP A 42 -1.76 -2.28 -2.91
N THR A 43 -1.14 -1.57 -1.96
CA THR A 43 -0.50 -2.21 -0.80
C THR A 43 -1.52 -2.94 0.09
N THR A 44 -2.70 -2.36 0.28
CA THR A 44 -3.80 -2.96 1.04
C THR A 44 -4.27 -4.26 0.39
N ASN A 45 -4.46 -4.27 -0.92
CA ASN A 45 -4.80 -5.49 -1.65
C ASN A 45 -3.70 -6.56 -1.55
N ARG A 46 -2.42 -6.17 -1.52
CA ARG A 46 -1.31 -7.11 -1.24
C ARG A 46 -1.37 -7.66 0.19
N VAL A 47 -1.66 -6.83 1.19
CA VAL A 47 -1.82 -7.28 2.58
C VAL A 47 -2.97 -8.28 2.68
N ILE A 48 -4.13 -7.97 2.12
CA ILE A 48 -5.31 -8.86 2.12
C ILE A 48 -4.95 -10.22 1.51
N ALA A 49 -4.32 -10.22 0.32
CA ALA A 49 -3.93 -11.45 -0.35
C ALA A 49 -2.90 -12.26 0.46
N ALA A 50 -1.90 -11.60 1.04
CA ALA A 50 -0.86 -12.25 1.83
C ALA A 50 -1.41 -12.78 3.17
N ALA A 51 -2.28 -12.03 3.84
CA ALA A 51 -2.90 -12.43 5.09
C ALA A 51 -3.86 -13.61 4.89
N SER A 52 -4.64 -13.60 3.80
CA SER A 52 -5.47 -14.75 3.40
C SER A 52 -4.65 -16.00 3.06
N ALA A 53 -3.37 -15.85 2.70
CA ALA A 53 -2.43 -16.95 2.52
C ALA A 53 -1.63 -17.32 3.79
N GLY A 54 -1.77 -16.55 4.88
CA GLY A 54 -1.00 -16.71 6.11
C GLY A 54 0.46 -16.21 6.05
N ASP A 55 0.79 -15.28 5.13
CA ASP A 55 2.15 -14.82 4.83
C ASP A 55 2.28 -13.29 4.75
N ALA A 56 1.53 -12.54 5.56
CA ALA A 56 1.55 -11.07 5.54
C ALA A 56 2.83 -10.45 6.16
N THR A 57 3.68 -11.24 6.82
CA THR A 57 4.84 -10.74 7.60
C THR A 57 5.78 -9.86 6.78
N ALA A 58 5.95 -10.15 5.48
CA ALA A 58 6.83 -9.37 4.61
C ALA A 58 6.36 -7.93 4.36
N LEU A 59 5.09 -7.62 4.65
CA LEU A 59 4.49 -6.29 4.47
C LEU A 59 4.38 -5.52 5.79
N VAL A 60 4.69 -6.14 6.92
CA VAL A 60 4.66 -5.51 8.25
C VAL A 60 5.91 -4.68 8.47
N CYS A 61 5.77 -3.48 9.02
CA CYS A 61 6.90 -2.62 9.34
C CYS A 61 7.84 -3.29 10.35
N ALA A 62 9.15 -3.05 10.21
CA ALA A 62 10.13 -3.53 11.17
C ALA A 62 9.80 -3.04 12.59
N GLY A 63 9.63 -3.97 13.52
CA GLY A 63 9.28 -3.69 14.92
C GLY A 63 7.79 -3.52 15.20
N ALA A 64 6.93 -3.52 14.17
CA ALA A 64 5.48 -3.60 14.33
C ALA A 64 5.04 -5.06 14.52
N ALA A 65 3.92 -5.25 15.21
CA ALA A 65 3.31 -6.56 15.45
C ALA A 65 1.78 -6.44 15.44
N PRO A 66 1.17 -6.06 14.31
CA PRO A 66 -0.28 -5.95 14.18
C PRO A 66 -0.97 -7.28 14.48
N GLU A 67 -2.18 -7.21 15.06
CA GLU A 67 -3.03 -8.38 15.19
C GLU A 67 -3.59 -8.76 13.81
N MET A 68 -3.07 -9.85 13.23
CA MET A 68 -3.45 -10.30 11.89
C MET A 68 -4.62 -11.29 11.89
N GLY A 69 -5.07 -11.80 13.03
CA GLY A 69 -6.15 -12.79 13.08
C GLY A 69 -5.87 -14.07 12.29
N ALA A 70 -6.93 -14.72 11.81
CA ALA A 70 -6.85 -15.94 10.99
C ALA A 70 -6.94 -15.63 9.49
N PRO A 71 -6.35 -16.45 8.60
CA PRO A 71 -6.41 -16.23 7.15
C PRO A 71 -7.84 -16.08 6.58
N GLU A 72 -8.81 -16.77 7.18
CA GLU A 72 -10.22 -16.71 6.78
C GLU A 72 -10.84 -15.32 7.01
N ASP A 73 -10.34 -14.56 8.00
CA ASP A 73 -10.84 -13.22 8.32
C ASP A 73 -10.65 -12.26 7.12
N TRP A 74 -9.57 -12.45 6.36
CA TRP A 74 -9.17 -11.64 5.21
C TRP A 74 -9.83 -12.04 3.90
N THR A 75 -10.47 -13.20 3.85
CA THR A 75 -10.95 -13.76 2.59
C THR A 75 -12.08 -12.92 2.00
N GLY A 76 -11.87 -12.43 0.78
CA GLY A 76 -12.84 -11.64 0.03
C GLY A 76 -12.94 -10.18 0.46
N LEU A 77 -12.07 -9.70 1.36
CA LEU A 77 -12.01 -8.27 1.68
C LEU A 77 -11.53 -7.47 0.46
N ALA A 78 -11.98 -6.22 0.36
CA ALA A 78 -11.52 -5.27 -0.65
C ALA A 78 -11.02 -3.98 0.01
N ALA A 79 -9.94 -3.42 -0.54
CA ALA A 79 -9.47 -2.09 -0.19
C ALA A 79 -10.46 -1.03 -0.68
N GLU A 80 -10.77 -0.06 0.18
CA GLU A 80 -11.70 1.03 -0.13
C GLU A 80 -10.95 2.37 -0.26
N GLU A 81 -11.32 3.36 0.55
CA GLU A 81 -10.89 4.74 0.41
C GLU A 81 -9.65 5.02 1.28
N PRO A 82 -8.51 5.42 0.67
CA PRO A 82 -7.32 5.80 1.42
C PRO A 82 -7.42 7.24 1.92
N GLU A 83 -6.96 7.46 3.16
CA GLU A 83 -6.92 8.77 3.79
C GLU A 83 -5.56 9.02 4.46
N ARG A 84 -5.17 10.29 4.54
CA ARG A 84 -4.07 10.68 5.42
C ARG A 84 -4.52 10.52 6.86
N LEU A 85 -3.66 9.97 7.70
CA LEU A 85 -3.99 9.76 9.11
C LEU A 85 -4.37 11.08 9.79
N VAL A 86 -5.55 11.11 10.39
CA VAL A 86 -5.96 12.17 11.33
C VAL A 86 -5.67 11.68 12.74
N GLY A 87 -4.50 12.07 13.29
CA GLY A 87 -4.01 11.52 14.55
C GLY A 87 -4.92 11.76 15.77
N ASP A 88 -5.73 12.82 15.77
CA ASP A 88 -6.73 13.06 16.82
C ASP A 88 -7.85 12.00 16.86
N HIS A 89 -8.11 11.33 15.73
CA HIS A 89 -9.08 10.22 15.64
C HIS A 89 -8.45 8.86 15.92
N TRP A 90 -7.14 8.73 15.64
CA TRP A 90 -6.38 7.49 15.74
C TRP A 90 -5.08 7.70 16.54
N PRO A 91 -5.18 8.03 17.84
CA PRO A 91 -4.01 8.44 18.64
C PRO A 91 -2.99 7.30 18.81
N ASP A 92 -3.46 6.06 18.91
CA ASP A 92 -2.59 4.89 19.06
C ASP A 92 -1.78 4.64 17.77
N GLN A 93 -2.43 4.74 16.61
CA GLN A 93 -1.77 4.58 15.31
C GLN A 93 -0.89 5.78 14.97
N ALA A 94 -1.25 6.98 15.42
CA ALA A 94 -0.39 8.16 15.34
C ALA A 94 0.91 7.97 16.14
N ALA A 95 0.85 7.34 17.32
CA ALA A 95 2.02 6.99 18.12
C ALA A 95 2.91 5.92 17.45
N LEU A 96 2.36 5.18 16.48
CA LEU A 96 3.10 4.26 15.60
C LEU A 96 3.58 4.93 14.30
N ASP A 97 3.60 6.26 14.24
CA ASP A 97 3.94 7.06 13.07
C ASP A 97 3.19 6.62 11.79
N ALA A 98 1.93 6.19 11.91
CA ALA A 98 1.12 5.92 10.74
C ALA A 98 0.93 7.22 9.93
N ALA A 99 1.10 7.13 8.61
CA ALA A 99 0.91 8.23 7.68
C ALA A 99 -0.46 8.14 6.97
N TRP A 100 -0.98 6.92 6.85
CA TRP A 100 -2.17 6.58 6.11
C TRP A 100 -3.08 5.64 6.90
N SER A 101 -4.39 5.79 6.68
CA SER A 101 -5.43 4.83 7.04
C SER A 101 -6.24 4.48 5.80
N ILE A 102 -6.78 3.27 5.75
CA ILE A 102 -7.70 2.84 4.69
C ILE A 102 -8.65 1.80 5.24
N ASN A 103 -9.93 1.98 4.94
CA ASN A 103 -10.94 1.01 5.33
C ASN A 103 -10.97 -0.18 4.35
N VAL A 104 -11.46 -1.31 4.84
CA VAL A 104 -11.70 -2.51 4.03
C VAL A 104 -13.13 -2.99 4.20
N SER A 105 -13.73 -3.45 3.11
CA SER A 105 -15.11 -3.91 3.12
C SER A 105 -15.21 -5.43 3.13
N LEU A 106 -16.21 -5.93 3.86
CA LEU A 106 -16.64 -7.33 3.79
C LEU A 106 -17.48 -7.55 2.53
N PRO A 107 -17.38 -8.72 1.90
CA PRO A 107 -18.34 -9.12 0.88
C PRO A 107 -19.73 -9.27 1.54
N VAL A 108 -20.79 -8.95 0.79
CA VAL A 108 -22.18 -8.84 1.30
C VAL A 108 -22.64 -10.10 2.05
N ASP A 109 -22.20 -11.29 1.64
CA ASP A 109 -22.53 -12.56 2.26
C ASP A 109 -21.86 -12.78 3.63
N ARG A 110 -20.81 -12.00 3.95
CA ARG A 110 -20.13 -12.00 5.25
C ARG A 110 -20.58 -10.89 6.19
N VAL A 111 -21.46 -9.98 5.76
CA VAL A 111 -22.03 -8.92 6.63
C VAL A 111 -23.09 -9.54 7.53
N THR A 112 -22.64 -10.21 8.58
CA THR A 112 -23.48 -10.89 9.59
C THR A 112 -23.19 -10.30 10.96
N GLY A 113 -24.23 -10.08 11.76
CA GLY A 113 -24.12 -9.46 13.08
C GLY A 113 -23.23 -10.30 14.00
N GLY A 114 -22.31 -9.64 14.70
CA GLY A 114 -21.32 -10.27 15.55
C GLY A 114 -20.07 -10.78 14.81
N THR A 115 -19.98 -10.65 13.49
CA THR A 115 -18.76 -10.95 12.73
C THR A 115 -17.69 -9.91 13.09
N ASN A 116 -16.58 -10.39 13.67
CA ASN A 116 -15.37 -9.58 13.87
C ASN A 116 -14.46 -9.73 12.65
N ALA A 117 -14.01 -8.62 12.06
CA ALA A 117 -13.18 -8.60 10.87
C ALA A 117 -12.26 -7.37 10.86
N PRO A 118 -11.18 -7.35 10.05
CA PRO A 118 -10.43 -6.14 9.79
C PRO A 118 -11.37 -5.03 9.29
N GLY A 119 -11.25 -3.84 9.86
CA GLY A 119 -12.01 -2.64 9.48
C GLY A 119 -11.12 -1.61 8.80
N ASP A 120 -9.99 -1.27 9.43
CA ASP A 120 -9.03 -0.29 8.91
C ASP A 120 -7.59 -0.80 9.01
N LEU A 121 -6.80 -0.50 7.98
CA LEU A 121 -5.36 -0.78 7.96
C LEU A 121 -4.58 0.53 8.02
N PHE A 122 -3.44 0.50 8.72
CA PHE A 122 -2.62 1.68 8.94
C PHE A 122 -1.21 1.46 8.41
N PHE A 123 -0.71 2.42 7.65
CA PHE A 123 0.58 2.31 6.97
C PHE A 123 1.53 3.45 7.32
N ARG A 124 2.81 3.12 7.37
CA ARG A 124 3.91 4.09 7.43
C ARG A 124 4.58 4.20 6.05
N ASP A 125 4.97 5.42 5.70
CA ASP A 125 5.84 5.66 4.54
C ASP A 125 7.27 5.17 4.84
N THR A 126 7.90 4.51 3.88
CA THR A 126 9.29 4.05 3.92
C THR A 126 10.00 4.43 2.62
N ASP A 127 11.32 4.31 2.58
CA ASP A 127 12.10 4.59 1.37
C ASP A 127 11.73 3.67 0.19
N ASP A 128 11.21 2.47 0.49
CA ASP A 128 10.87 1.43 -0.48
C ASP A 128 9.35 1.34 -0.77
N GLY A 129 8.52 2.21 -0.16
CA GLY A 129 7.07 2.20 -0.30
C GLY A 129 6.34 2.23 1.05
N LEU A 130 5.29 1.44 1.21
CA LEU A 130 4.45 1.41 2.41
C LEU A 130 4.65 0.10 3.17
N CYS A 131 4.61 0.16 4.51
CA CYS A 131 4.54 -1.02 5.36
C CYS A 131 3.40 -0.90 6.38
N LEU A 132 2.79 -2.02 6.75
CA LEU A 132 1.68 -2.14 7.68
C LEU A 132 2.19 -1.96 9.12
N VAL A 133 1.61 -1.03 9.86
CA VAL A 133 1.91 -0.84 11.30
C VAL A 133 0.85 -1.43 12.21
N ASP A 134 -0.42 -1.35 11.83
CA ASP A 134 -1.55 -1.78 12.66
C ASP A 134 -2.78 -2.16 11.83
N VAL A 135 -3.69 -2.91 12.45
CA VAL A 135 -5.01 -3.28 11.92
C VAL A 135 -6.06 -3.00 12.99
N ALA A 136 -7.00 -2.09 12.73
CA ALA A 136 -8.16 -1.94 13.59
C ALA A 136 -9.23 -2.96 13.21
N TRP A 137 -9.69 -3.71 14.20
CA TRP A 137 -10.73 -4.72 14.05
C TRP A 137 -12.09 -4.12 14.42
N SER A 138 -13.13 -4.50 13.68
CA SER A 138 -14.49 -4.06 13.91
C SER A 138 -15.44 -5.25 13.95
N THR A 139 -16.48 -5.13 14.78
CA THR A 139 -17.57 -6.12 14.83
C THR A 139 -18.79 -5.54 14.13
N VAL A 140 -19.39 -6.31 13.23
CA VAL A 140 -20.63 -5.92 12.55
C VAL A 140 -21.76 -5.86 13.58
N GLU A 141 -22.34 -4.67 13.76
CA GLU A 141 -23.49 -4.45 14.62
C GLU A 141 -24.76 -4.22 13.80
N PHE A 142 -25.90 -4.73 14.28
CA PHE A 142 -27.21 -4.37 13.75
C PHE A 142 -28.01 -3.71 14.88
N GLU A 143 -28.49 -2.50 14.66
CA GLU A 143 -29.51 -1.91 15.52
C GLU A 143 -30.82 -2.70 15.33
N GLY A 144 -31.31 -3.29 16.41
CA GLY A 144 -32.57 -4.05 16.45
C GLY A 144 -33.82 -3.18 16.57
#